data_AF-A0A7W0G238-F1
#
_entry.id   AF-A0A7W0G238-F1
#
_cell.length_a   1.000
_cell.length_b   1.000
_cell.length_c   1.000
_cell.angle_alpha   90.00
_cell.angle_beta   90.00
_cell.angle_gamma   90.00
#
_symmetry.space_group_name_H-M   'P 1'
#
loop_
_entity.id
_entity.type
_entity.pdbx_description
1 polymer ?
#
loop_
_entity_poly.entity_id
_entity_poly.type
_entity_poly.pdbx_seq_one_letter_code
_entity_poly.pdbx_strand_id
1 'polypeptide(L)'
;MRNKLSKLFIVLAVVCTVSAMTVDAGAQRRRQSPRARGYTKAEVGVIIARVENRSDDFIKLFDKALDRSGLDGTKREDNLNERARNLEKSLDDLRREFDRKESYIATRPEVSRTLNIANEIDKVMKRRRMGGETERQWTLLRLELNTLADVYNLKMLR
;
A
#
# COMPACT_ATOMS: atom_id res chain seq x y z
N MET A 1 76.52 4.82 2.19
CA MET A 1 77.18 3.61 1.64
C MET A 1 76.09 2.67 1.11
N ARG A 2 76.33 2.12 -0.08
CA ARG A 2 75.36 1.50 -0.99
C ARG A 2 75.69 0.01 -1.14
N ASN A 3 74.87 -0.89 -0.57
CA ASN A 3 75.03 -2.34 -0.75
C ASN A 3 73.67 -2.89 -1.23
N LYS A 4 73.43 -3.01 -2.54
CA LYS A 4 73.73 -4.15 -3.43
C LYS A 4 72.96 -5.43 -3.08
N LEU A 5 71.82 -5.58 -3.77
CA LEU A 5 71.32 -6.76 -4.46
C LEU A 5 72.08 -8.09 -4.24
N SER A 6 71.36 -9.08 -3.71
CA SER A 6 71.57 -10.49 -4.03
C SER A 6 70.22 -11.12 -4.37
N LYS A 7 70.06 -11.54 -5.62
CA LYS A 7 68.96 -12.38 -6.10
C LYS A 7 69.34 -13.84 -5.85
N LEU A 8 68.41 -14.67 -5.38
CA LEU A 8 68.41 -16.10 -5.67
C LEU A 8 66.97 -16.60 -5.80
N PHE A 9 66.81 -17.65 -6.59
CA PHE A 9 65.66 -18.02 -7.38
C PHE A 9 65.22 -19.44 -6.98
N ILE A 10 63.89 -19.68 -7.01
CA ILE A 10 63.19 -20.92 -7.43
C ILE A 10 62.78 -21.95 -6.35
N VAL A 11 61.51 -22.37 -6.54
CA VAL A 11 60.77 -23.61 -6.20
C VAL A 11 59.85 -23.61 -4.97
N LEU A 12 58.60 -23.22 -5.26
CA LEU A 12 57.37 -24.02 -5.10
C LEU A 12 57.35 -25.16 -4.06
N ALA A 13 56.61 -24.94 -2.97
CA ALA A 13 55.81 -26.00 -2.34
C ALA A 13 54.52 -25.38 -1.82
N VAL A 14 53.42 -25.68 -2.52
CA VAL A 14 52.06 -25.39 -2.10
C VAL A 14 51.77 -26.19 -0.85
N VAL A 15 51.50 -25.50 0.26
CA VAL A 15 50.79 -26.08 1.41
C VAL A 15 49.67 -25.12 1.75
N CYS A 16 48.49 -25.39 1.21
CA CYS A 16 47.23 -24.76 1.62
C CYS A 16 46.84 -25.30 2.99
N THR A 17 47.24 -24.60 4.04
CA THR A 17 46.62 -24.72 5.37
C THR A 17 46.13 -23.35 5.80
N VAL A 18 44.94 -22.98 5.33
CA VAL A 18 44.19 -21.85 5.91
C VAL A 18 43.34 -22.40 7.04
N SER A 19 43.91 -22.39 8.24
CA SER A 19 43.18 -22.62 9.47
C SER A 19 42.39 -21.36 9.83
N ALA A 20 41.07 -21.49 9.67
CA ALA A 20 40.02 -21.16 10.63
C ALA A 20 39.95 -19.76 11.27
N MET A 21 38.75 -19.20 11.13
CA MET A 21 38.09 -18.24 12.03
C MET A 21 38.53 -16.78 11.94
N THR A 22 38.20 -16.14 10.82
CA THR A 22 37.66 -14.79 10.95
C THR A 22 36.21 -14.94 11.39
N VAL A 23 35.95 -14.59 12.65
CA VAL A 23 34.61 -14.17 13.08
C VAL A 23 34.22 -13.04 12.14
N ASP A 24 33.51 -13.37 11.07
CA ASP A 24 32.58 -12.43 10.49
C ASP A 24 31.62 -12.11 11.64
N ALA A 25 31.92 -11.03 12.36
CA ALA A 25 30.90 -10.17 12.88
C ALA A 25 30.10 -9.73 11.65
N GLY A 26 29.20 -10.61 11.23
CA GLY A 26 28.06 -10.29 10.43
C GLY A 26 27.27 -9.29 11.23
N ALA A 27 27.71 -8.03 11.21
CA ALA A 27 26.85 -6.94 10.86
C ALA A 27 26.25 -7.26 9.48
N GLN A 28 25.41 -8.30 9.48
CA GLN A 28 24.27 -8.43 8.63
C GLN A 28 23.47 -7.18 8.99
N ARG A 29 23.84 -6.05 8.37
CA ARG A 29 22.89 -5.11 7.81
C ARG A 29 21.95 -6.01 7.03
N ARG A 30 20.97 -6.55 7.75
CA ARG A 30 19.74 -7.06 7.20
C ARG A 30 19.35 -5.93 6.28
N ARG A 31 19.57 -6.14 4.99
CA ARG A 31 18.89 -5.42 3.94
C ARG A 31 17.43 -5.70 4.26
N GLN A 32 16.85 -4.84 5.10
CA GLN A 32 15.43 -4.86 5.38
C GLN A 32 14.83 -4.56 4.03
N SER A 33 14.34 -5.62 3.38
CA SER A 33 13.36 -5.48 2.32
C SER A 33 12.38 -4.41 2.79
N PRO A 34 12.10 -3.34 2.02
CA PRO A 34 11.19 -2.26 2.43
C PRO A 34 9.74 -2.71 2.70
N ARG A 35 9.46 -4.01 2.70
CA ARG A 35 8.13 -4.65 2.66
C ARG A 35 7.71 -5.35 3.96
N ALA A 36 8.43 -5.15 5.05
CA ALA A 36 8.03 -5.69 6.35
C ALA A 36 8.02 -4.61 7.43
N ARG A 37 7.33 -3.49 7.15
CA ARG A 37 6.85 -2.66 8.26
C ARG A 37 5.74 -3.46 8.93
N GLY A 38 6.03 -4.05 10.10
CA GLY A 38 5.00 -4.69 10.91
C GLY A 38 4.10 -3.61 11.49
N TYR A 39 2.86 -3.53 11.00
CA TYR A 39 1.86 -2.63 11.58
C TYR A 39 1.25 -3.26 12.84
N THR A 40 0.97 -2.43 13.84
CA THR A 40 0.16 -2.78 15.00
C THR A 40 -1.34 -2.62 14.69
N LYS A 41 -2.22 -3.28 15.46
CA LYS A 41 -3.67 -3.08 15.33
C LYS A 41 -4.03 -1.60 15.47
N ALA A 42 -3.48 -0.88 16.44
CA ALA A 42 -3.77 0.54 16.62
C ALA A 42 -3.42 1.38 15.37
N GLU A 43 -2.25 1.17 14.76
CA GLU A 43 -1.85 1.88 13.54
C GLU A 43 -2.78 1.59 12.36
N VAL A 44 -3.19 0.33 12.19
CA VAL A 44 -4.15 -0.03 11.13
C VAL A 44 -5.53 0.59 11.38
N GLY A 45 -5.96 0.67 12.64
CA GLY A 45 -7.21 1.33 13.01
C GLY A 45 -7.23 2.81 12.63
N VAL A 46 -6.11 3.52 12.81
CA VAL A 46 -5.95 4.91 12.36
C VAL A 46 -6.04 5.02 10.84
N ILE A 47 -5.45 4.08 10.10
CA ILE A 47 -5.53 4.07 8.63
C ILE A 47 -6.97 3.86 8.17
N ILE A 48 -7.68 2.88 8.74
CA ILE A 48 -9.09 2.61 8.40
C ILE A 48 -9.95 3.86 8.68
N ALA A 49 -9.79 4.49 9.83
CA ALA A 49 -10.53 5.72 10.16
C ALA A 49 -10.23 6.87 9.19
N ARG A 50 -8.99 7.01 8.69
CA ARG A 50 -8.69 7.99 7.65
C ARG A 50 -9.35 7.65 6.32
N VAL A 51 -9.41 6.37 5.94
CA VAL A 51 -10.10 5.94 4.72
C VAL A 51 -11.60 6.27 4.81
N GLU A 52 -12.26 5.98 5.93
CA GLU A 52 -13.68 6.29 6.16
C GLU A 52 -13.96 7.79 6.06
N ASN A 53 -13.22 8.63 6.80
CA ASN A 53 -13.45 10.07 6.75
C ASN A 53 -13.24 10.63 5.33
N ARG A 54 -12.23 10.15 4.60
CA ARG A 54 -11.99 10.58 3.22
C ARG A 54 -13.04 10.03 2.25
N SER A 55 -13.60 8.84 2.50
CA SER A 55 -14.68 8.32 1.67
C SER A 55 -15.93 9.15 1.82
N ASP A 56 -16.27 9.58 3.03
CA ASP A 56 -17.46 10.39 3.26
C ASP A 56 -17.37 11.74 2.54
N ASP A 57 -16.22 12.40 2.63
CA ASP A 57 -15.96 13.66 1.92
C ASP A 57 -16.01 13.47 0.40
N PHE A 58 -15.39 12.41 -0.11
CA PHE A 58 -15.42 12.09 -1.53
C PHE A 58 -16.83 11.76 -2.03
N ILE A 59 -17.57 10.90 -1.34
CA ILE A 59 -18.91 10.43 -1.77
C ILE A 59 -19.88 11.60 -1.86
N LYS A 60 -19.88 12.50 -0.87
CA LYS A 60 -20.71 13.73 -0.89
C LYS A 60 -20.42 14.62 -2.10
N LEU A 61 -19.16 14.71 -2.52
CA LEU A 61 -18.77 15.51 -3.68
C LEU A 61 -18.98 14.77 -5.01
N PHE A 62 -18.85 13.45 -4.99
CA PHE A 62 -19.07 12.60 -6.15
C PHE A 62 -20.54 12.60 -6.56
N ASP A 63 -21.44 12.44 -5.59
CA ASP A 63 -22.90 12.57 -5.77
C ASP A 63 -23.26 13.93 -6.41
N LYS A 64 -22.84 15.04 -5.79
CA LYS A 64 -23.02 16.39 -6.36
C LYS A 64 -22.39 16.61 -7.73
N ALA A 65 -21.29 15.93 -8.03
CA ALA A 65 -20.64 16.02 -9.34
C ALA A 65 -21.43 15.27 -10.41
N LEU A 66 -22.10 14.18 -10.05
CA LEU A 66 -22.99 13.42 -10.94
C LEU A 66 -24.25 14.23 -11.25
N ASP A 67 -24.90 14.79 -10.23
CA ASP A 67 -26.09 15.66 -10.35
C ASP A 67 -25.85 16.87 -11.26
N ARG A 68 -24.61 17.34 -11.34
CA ARG A 68 -24.21 18.51 -12.15
C ARG A 68 -23.67 18.13 -13.53
N SER A 69 -23.60 16.84 -13.83
CA SER A 69 -23.07 16.34 -15.09
C SER A 69 -24.19 15.98 -16.05
N GLY A 70 -23.86 15.68 -17.31
CA GLY A 70 -24.82 15.11 -18.26
C GLY A 70 -25.24 13.66 -17.94
N LEU A 71 -24.93 13.15 -16.75
CA LEU A 71 -25.45 11.88 -16.24
C LEU A 71 -26.67 12.05 -15.32
N ASP A 72 -26.98 13.28 -14.93
CA ASP A 72 -28.13 13.59 -14.07
C ASP A 72 -29.43 12.99 -14.63
N GLY A 73 -30.17 12.29 -13.76
CA GLY A 73 -31.42 11.61 -14.06
C GLY A 73 -31.26 10.35 -14.93
N THR A 74 -30.03 9.86 -15.14
CA THR A 74 -29.79 8.68 -15.97
C THR A 74 -29.58 7.42 -15.12
N LYS A 75 -29.94 6.26 -15.69
CA LYS A 75 -29.57 4.95 -15.10
C LYS A 75 -28.08 4.83 -14.80
N ARG A 76 -27.23 5.56 -15.54
CA ARG A 76 -25.79 5.51 -15.33
C ARG A 76 -25.39 6.21 -14.03
N GLU A 77 -26.00 7.34 -13.71
CA GLU A 77 -25.82 8.00 -12.41
C GLU A 77 -26.29 7.10 -11.27
N ASP A 78 -27.49 6.51 -11.35
CA ASP A 78 -28.00 5.58 -10.33
C ASP A 78 -26.99 4.47 -10.02
N ASN A 79 -26.42 3.87 -11.08
CA ASN A 79 -25.41 2.82 -10.95
C ASN A 79 -24.09 3.30 -10.33
N LEU A 80 -23.75 4.58 -10.45
CA LEU A 80 -22.55 5.16 -9.85
C LEU A 80 -22.79 5.54 -8.39
N ASN A 81 -23.94 6.14 -8.09
CA ASN A 81 -24.38 6.41 -6.72
C ASN A 81 -24.52 5.12 -5.91
N GLU A 82 -25.02 4.04 -6.54
CA GLU A 82 -25.07 2.72 -5.91
C GLU A 82 -23.67 2.17 -5.62
N ARG A 83 -22.68 2.39 -6.49
CA ARG A 83 -21.29 1.98 -6.22
C ARG A 83 -20.67 2.78 -5.07
N ALA A 84 -20.97 4.07 -4.99
CA ALA A 84 -20.52 4.93 -3.88
C ALA A 84 -21.11 4.43 -2.54
N ARG A 85 -22.42 4.16 -2.49
CA ARG A 85 -23.08 3.55 -1.31
C ARG A 85 -22.49 2.19 -0.93
N ASN A 86 -22.18 1.36 -1.93
CA ASN A 86 -21.54 0.07 -1.67
C ASN A 86 -20.11 0.22 -1.12
N LEU A 87 -19.38 1.27 -1.51
CA LEU A 87 -18.07 1.56 -0.94
C LEU A 87 -18.19 1.93 0.54
N GLU A 88 -19.08 2.88 0.88
CA GLU A 88 -19.39 3.30 2.26
C GLU A 88 -19.75 2.10 3.14
N LYS A 89 -20.73 1.30 2.71
CA LYS A 89 -21.14 0.09 3.42
C LYS A 89 -19.99 -0.91 3.60
N SER A 90 -19.13 -1.07 2.61
CA SER A 90 -17.98 -1.97 2.72
C SER A 90 -16.94 -1.48 3.75
N LEU A 91 -16.80 -0.17 3.92
CA LEU A 91 -15.92 0.45 4.90
C LEU A 91 -16.50 0.32 6.31
N ASP A 92 -17.81 0.55 6.47
CA ASP A 92 -18.52 0.28 7.73
C ASP A 92 -18.37 -1.19 8.16
N ASP A 93 -18.52 -2.11 7.20
CA ASP A 93 -18.33 -3.54 7.42
C ASP A 93 -16.88 -3.85 7.82
N LEU A 94 -15.90 -3.24 7.13
CA LEU A 94 -14.49 -3.38 7.47
C LEU A 94 -14.22 -2.90 8.90
N ARG A 95 -14.70 -1.72 9.27
CA ARG A 95 -14.50 -1.12 10.59
C ARG A 95 -15.10 -1.97 11.69
N ARG A 96 -16.34 -2.41 11.50
CA ARG A 96 -17.04 -3.27 12.44
C ARG A 96 -16.31 -4.60 12.65
N GLU A 97 -15.87 -5.25 11.57
CA GLU A 97 -15.12 -6.51 11.68
C GLU A 97 -13.72 -6.30 12.26
N PHE A 98 -13.09 -5.16 12.00
CA PHE A 98 -11.80 -4.78 12.56
C PHE A 98 -11.85 -4.61 14.08
N ASP A 99 -12.91 -3.95 14.57
CA ASP A 99 -13.10 -3.78 16.01
C ASP A 99 -13.37 -5.12 16.70
N ARG A 100 -14.12 -6.02 16.07
CA ARG A 100 -14.43 -7.37 16.59
C ARG A 100 -13.26 -8.34 16.62
N LYS A 101 -12.37 -8.28 15.62
CA LYS A 101 -11.31 -9.29 15.44
C LYS A 101 -10.06 -8.91 16.25
N GLU A 102 -9.44 -9.90 16.90
CA GLU A 102 -8.21 -9.68 17.70
C GLU A 102 -7.03 -9.21 16.85
N SER A 103 -6.87 -9.76 15.65
CA SER A 103 -5.81 -9.39 14.72
C SER A 103 -6.38 -8.66 13.51
N TYR A 104 -5.75 -7.54 13.14
CA TYR A 104 -6.15 -6.79 11.94
C TYR A 104 -6.03 -7.63 10.66
N ILE A 105 -5.07 -8.56 10.59
CA ILE A 105 -4.88 -9.41 9.40
C ILE A 105 -6.14 -10.25 9.10
N ALA A 106 -6.94 -10.57 10.12
CA ALA A 106 -8.17 -11.31 9.95
C ALA A 106 -9.26 -10.52 9.19
N THR A 107 -9.13 -9.20 9.00
CA THR A 107 -10.03 -8.40 8.15
C THR A 107 -9.60 -8.29 6.69
N ARG A 108 -8.59 -9.04 6.27
CA ARG A 108 -8.13 -9.06 4.87
C ARG A 108 -9.26 -9.30 3.85
N PRO A 109 -10.27 -10.16 4.10
CA PRO A 109 -11.40 -10.32 3.18
C PRO A 109 -12.21 -9.02 3.01
N GLU A 110 -12.45 -8.27 4.08
CA GLU A 110 -13.16 -6.99 4.05
C GLU A 110 -12.39 -5.96 3.22
N VAL A 111 -11.08 -5.81 3.48
CA VAL A 111 -10.21 -4.89 2.73
C VAL A 111 -10.20 -5.22 1.24
N SER A 112 -10.13 -6.51 0.90
CA SER A 112 -10.18 -6.95 -0.50
C SER A 112 -11.49 -6.54 -1.19
N ARG A 113 -12.63 -6.69 -0.51
CA ARG A 113 -13.94 -6.26 -1.04
C ARG A 113 -13.98 -4.74 -1.26
N THR A 114 -13.53 -3.95 -0.28
CA THR A 114 -13.45 -2.49 -0.38
C THR A 114 -12.61 -2.05 -1.57
N LEU A 115 -11.40 -2.62 -1.74
CA LEU A 115 -10.51 -2.28 -2.87
C LEU A 115 -11.11 -2.66 -4.22
N ASN A 116 -11.86 -3.76 -4.31
CA ASN A 116 -12.54 -4.15 -5.53
C ASN A 116 -13.62 -3.14 -5.94
N ILE A 117 -14.42 -2.67 -4.98
CA ILE A 117 -15.45 -1.64 -5.24
C ILE A 117 -14.79 -0.32 -5.63
N ALA A 118 -13.77 0.10 -4.87
CA ALA A 118 -13.01 1.33 -5.14
C ALA A 118 -12.35 1.32 -6.52
N ASN A 119 -11.89 0.16 -7.02
CA ASN A 119 -11.33 0.03 -8.37
C ASN A 119 -12.36 0.31 -9.48
N GLU A 120 -13.64 0.06 -9.26
CA GLU A 120 -14.67 0.42 -10.25
C GLU A 120 -14.91 1.94 -10.27
N ILE A 121 -14.87 2.60 -9.11
CA ILE A 121 -14.94 4.06 -8.99
C ILE A 121 -13.69 4.71 -9.61
N ASP A 122 -12.50 4.15 -9.36
CA ASP A 122 -11.23 4.63 -9.93
C ASP A 122 -11.26 4.73 -11.45
N LYS A 123 -11.82 3.71 -12.12
CA LYS A 123 -12.00 3.70 -13.58
C LYS A 123 -12.87 4.85 -14.07
N VAL A 124 -13.87 5.25 -13.27
CA VAL A 124 -14.79 6.34 -13.60
C VAL A 124 -14.08 7.68 -13.43
N MET A 125 -13.41 7.88 -12.30
CA MET A 125 -12.65 9.09 -11.99
C MET A 125 -11.52 9.36 -12.99
N LYS A 126 -10.93 8.31 -13.58
CA LYS A 126 -9.91 8.47 -14.64
C LYS A 126 -10.46 8.83 -16.00
N ARG A 127 -11.70 8.43 -16.30
CA ARG A 127 -12.30 8.58 -17.64
C ARG A 127 -13.15 9.83 -17.75
N ARG A 128 -13.61 10.37 -16.63
CA ARG A 128 -14.56 11.48 -16.58
C ARG A 128 -14.00 12.58 -15.71
N ARG A 129 -14.16 13.81 -16.17
CA ARG A 129 -13.92 14.99 -15.34
C ARG A 129 -15.09 15.13 -14.38
N MET A 130 -14.81 15.02 -13.08
CA MET A 130 -15.81 15.16 -12.01
C MET A 130 -15.69 16.50 -11.27
N GLY A 131 -14.83 17.39 -11.78
CA GLY A 131 -14.53 18.68 -11.16
C GLY A 131 -13.32 18.58 -10.23
N GLY A 132 -12.57 19.67 -10.14
CA GLY A 132 -11.26 19.68 -9.49
C GLY A 132 -11.30 19.27 -8.01
N GLU A 133 -12.35 19.65 -7.28
CA GLU A 133 -12.47 19.30 -5.87
C GLU A 133 -12.79 17.81 -5.66
N THR A 134 -13.73 17.24 -6.43
CA THR A 134 -14.05 15.81 -6.39
C THR A 134 -12.85 14.94 -6.79
N GLU A 135 -12.11 15.36 -7.83
CA GLU A 135 -10.88 14.69 -8.27
C GLU A 135 -9.76 14.78 -7.21
N ARG A 136 -9.66 15.90 -6.51
CA ARG A 136 -8.73 16.08 -5.39
C ARG A 136 -9.07 15.14 -4.23
N GLN A 137 -10.32 15.07 -3.81
CA GLN A 137 -10.73 14.15 -2.75
C GLN A 137 -10.56 12.69 -3.15
N TRP A 138 -10.86 12.33 -4.39
CA TRP A 138 -10.56 10.99 -4.90
C TRP A 138 -9.07 10.67 -4.82
N THR A 139 -8.20 11.61 -5.17
CA THR A 139 -6.75 11.40 -5.10
C THR A 139 -6.29 11.14 -3.67
N LEU A 140 -6.83 11.88 -2.70
CA LEU A 140 -6.53 11.68 -1.28
C LEU A 140 -7.07 10.34 -0.76
N LEU A 141 -8.30 9.98 -1.10
CA LEU A 141 -8.89 8.70 -0.73
C LEU A 141 -8.11 7.53 -1.33
N ARG A 142 -7.76 7.61 -2.62
CA ARG A 142 -6.96 6.59 -3.32
C ARG A 142 -5.59 6.38 -2.65
N LEU A 143 -4.97 7.43 -2.12
CA LEU A 143 -3.71 7.32 -1.38
C LEU A 143 -3.87 6.52 -0.09
N GLU A 144 -4.92 6.77 0.70
CA GLU A 144 -5.17 6.00 1.93
C GLU A 144 -5.58 4.56 1.60
N LEU A 145 -6.40 4.34 0.56
CA LEU A 145 -6.75 3.00 0.09
C LEU A 145 -5.52 2.21 -0.37
N ASN A 146 -4.56 2.87 -1.03
CA ASN A 146 -3.30 2.24 -1.42
C ASN A 146 -2.38 1.98 -0.21
N THR A 147 -2.44 2.82 0.82
CA THR A 147 -1.77 2.55 2.10
C THR A 147 -2.36 1.31 2.76
N LEU A 148 -3.70 1.18 2.77
CA LEU A 148 -4.39 0.01 3.28
C LEU A 148 -4.06 -1.25 2.44
N ALA A 149 -3.97 -1.12 1.11
CA ALA A 149 -3.55 -2.22 0.25
C ALA A 149 -2.11 -2.68 0.57
N ASP A 150 -1.20 -1.76 0.84
CA ASP A 150 0.18 -2.07 1.25
C ASP A 150 0.23 -2.85 2.57
N VAL A 151 -0.49 -2.37 3.60
CA VAL A 151 -0.60 -3.03 4.92
C VAL A 151 -1.01 -4.49 4.79
N TYR A 152 -1.97 -4.79 3.90
CA TYR A 152 -2.53 -6.13 3.71
C TYR A 152 -1.86 -6.94 2.59
N ASN A 153 -0.79 -6.41 1.97
CA ASN A 153 -0.13 -6.98 0.80
C ASN A 153 -1.14 -7.35 -0.31
N LEU A 154 -2.00 -6.40 -0.65
CA LEU A 154 -3.02 -6.46 -1.68
C LEU A 154 -2.64 -5.60 -2.88
N LYS A 155 -3.34 -5.81 -3.99
CA LYS A 155 -3.15 -5.03 -5.21
C LYS A 155 -3.64 -3.60 -4.99
N MET A 156 -2.76 -2.63 -5.25
CA MET A 156 -3.08 -1.20 -5.23
C MET A 156 -3.96 -0.78 -6.41
N LEU A 157 -4.75 0.27 -6.18
CA LEU A 157 -5.44 1.04 -7.21
C LEU A 157 -4.38 1.74 -8.07
N ARG A 158 -4.57 1.71 -9.39
CA ARG A 158 -3.62 2.29 -10.35
C ARG A 158 -3.93 3.73 -10.66
#